data_AF-A0A3S0ZKE2-F1
#
_entry.id   AF-A0A3S0ZKE2-F1
#
_cell.length_a   1.000
_cell.length_b   1.000
_cell.length_c   1.000
_cell.angle_alpha   90.00
_cell.angle_beta   90.00
_cell.angle_gamma   90.00
#
_symmetry.space_group_name_H-M   'P 1'
#
loop_
_entity.id
_entity.type
_entity.pdbx_description
1 polymer ?
#
loop_
_entity_poly.entity_id
_entity_poly.type
_entity_poly.pdbx_seq_one_letter_code
_entity_poly.pdbx_strand_id
1 'polypeptide(L)'
;EAKKVCLEDGTWYSHPVSNRTWTDYRDCLEKPNHAVVYVQIGGYSISCILLILSLIIFNYYRQLRCARVILHQHLFVSFILTGVMWIVTYSHILARPGDHEKNEVWCKVVHMLTQYVTVSNYFWMFCEGFFLHTVVVLAFAKQKKLLIACYVIGWGFPVPFTIAYLVARLVDTEN
;
A
#
# COMPACT_ATOMS: atom_id res chain seq x y z
N GLU A 1 17.74 7.81 22.93
CA GLU A 1 19.12 8.32 23.13
C GLU A 1 20.05 7.61 22.15
N ALA A 2 20.94 8.33 21.46
CA ALA A 2 21.82 7.73 20.44
C ALA A 2 23.10 7.19 21.10
N LYS A 3 23.52 5.98 20.75
CA LYS A 3 24.69 5.32 21.35
C LYS A 3 25.80 5.15 20.31
N LYS A 4 27.04 5.46 20.68
CA LYS A 4 28.21 5.29 19.82
C LYS A 4 29.24 4.42 20.54
N VAL A 5 29.78 3.42 19.85
CA VAL A 5 30.72 2.46 20.43
C VAL A 5 32.15 2.84 20.03
N CYS A 6 33.01 3.02 21.03
CA CYS A 6 34.45 3.19 20.85
C CYS A 6 35.13 1.82 21.02
N LEU A 7 36.07 1.51 20.12
CA LEU A 7 36.87 0.29 20.14
C LEU A 7 38.10 0.47 21.05
N GLU A 8 38.72 -0.64 21.45
CA GLU A 8 39.91 -0.62 22.33
C GLU A 8 41.12 0.05 21.67
N ASP A 9 41.14 0.12 20.34
CA ASP A 9 42.17 0.83 19.54
C ASP A 9 41.96 2.36 19.52
N GLY A 10 40.93 2.88 20.19
CA GLY A 10 40.59 4.29 20.22
C GLY A 10 39.84 4.80 18.97
N THR A 11 39.44 3.90 18.08
CA THR A 11 38.66 4.23 16.88
C THR A 11 37.16 3.97 17.08
N TRP A 12 36.33 4.58 16.23
CA TRP A 12 34.89 4.36 16.27
C TRP A 12 34.51 3.05 15.59
N TYR A 13 33.57 2.31 16.18
CA TYR A 13 33.00 1.13 15.55
C TYR A 13 32.47 1.46 14.16
N SER A 14 32.92 0.70 13.16
CA SER A 14 32.52 0.86 11.76
C SER A 14 31.63 -0.30 11.34
N HIS A 15 30.56 -0.01 10.61
CA HIS A 15 29.57 -1.01 10.21
C HIS A 15 30.19 -2.05 9.26
N PRO A 16 30.01 -3.36 9.48
CA PRO A 16 30.73 -4.41 8.76
C PRO A 16 30.44 -4.44 7.25
N VAL A 17 29.29 -3.92 6.82
CA VAL A 17 28.89 -3.91 5.40
C VAL A 17 29.26 -2.61 4.69
N SER A 18 29.16 -1.46 5.37
CA SER A 18 29.32 -0.14 4.73
C SER A 18 30.66 0.53 5.05
N ASN A 19 31.45 -0.05 5.96
CA ASN A 19 32.74 0.45 6.42
C ASN A 19 32.75 1.94 6.85
N ARG A 20 31.58 2.45 7.26
CA ARG A 20 31.40 3.81 7.79
C ARG A 20 31.24 3.75 9.30
N THR A 21 31.67 4.79 10.00
CA THR A 21 31.46 4.93 11.44
C THR A 21 29.97 4.84 11.77
N TRP A 22 29.62 3.96 12.69
CA TRP A 22 28.24 3.62 13.01
C TRP A 22 27.79 4.25 14.34
N THR A 23 26.53 4.67 14.39
CA THR A 23 25.86 5.20 15.57
C THR A 23 24.50 4.53 15.70
N ASP A 24 24.17 4.00 16.88
CA ASP A 24 22.88 3.37 17.15
C ASP A 24 21.81 4.43 17.46
N TYR A 25 20.87 4.61 16.53
CA TYR A 25 19.74 5.53 16.68
C TYR A 25 18.43 4.83 17.08
N ARG A 26 18.43 3.52 17.39
CA ARG A 26 17.20 2.75 17.65
C ARG A 26 16.36 3.30 18.80
N ASP A 27 17.02 3.81 19.84
CA ASP A 27 16.38 4.43 21.00
C ASP A 27 15.98 5.90 20.75
N CYS A 28 16.32 6.50 19.61
CA CYS A 28 15.89 7.85 19.20
C CYS A 28 14.70 7.83 18.25
N LEU A 29 14.44 6.68 17.61
CA LEU A 29 13.27 6.52 16.77
C LEU A 29 12.02 6.45 17.65
N GLU A 30 11.01 7.27 17.35
CA GLU A 30 9.69 7.13 17.96
C GLU A 30 9.21 5.69 17.72
N LYS A 31 9.05 4.94 18.81
CA LYS A 31 8.49 3.60 18.73
C LYS A 31 7.05 3.71 18.23
N PRO A 32 6.62 2.86 17.29
CA PRO A 32 5.26 2.90 16.80
C PRO A 32 4.29 2.72 17.98
N ASN A 33 3.34 3.65 18.12
CA ASN A 33 2.34 3.54 19.18
C ASN A 33 1.43 2.34 18.89
N HIS A 34 1.63 1.26 19.64
CA HIS A 34 0.90 0.00 19.45
C HIS A 34 -0.62 0.20 19.48
N ALA A 35 -1.14 1.13 20.28
CA ALA A 35 -2.58 1.41 20.35
C ALA A 35 -3.13 1.89 19.00
N VAL A 36 -2.40 2.77 18.30
CA VAL A 36 -2.79 3.29 16.98
C VAL A 36 -2.81 2.15 15.96
N VAL A 37 -1.79 1.28 16.00
CA VAL A 37 -1.70 0.14 15.07
C VAL A 37 -2.85 -0.85 15.28
N TYR A 38 -3.21 -1.17 16.53
CA TYR A 38 -4.34 -2.05 16.81
C TYR A 38 -5.69 -1.47 16.33
N VAL A 39 -5.92 -0.17 16.52
CA VAL A 39 -7.12 0.51 16.02
C VAL A 39 -7.17 0.46 14.49
N GLN A 40 -6.04 0.67 13.82
CA GLN A 40 -5.96 0.59 12.36
C GLN A 40 -6.25 -0.82 11.84
N ILE A 41 -5.65 -1.86 12.44
CA ILE A 41 -5.91 -3.25 12.06
C ILE A 41 -7.39 -3.61 12.25
N GLY A 42 -7.97 -3.24 13.40
CA GLY A 42 -9.39 -3.46 13.67
C GLY A 42 -10.29 -2.77 12.63
N GLY A 43 -10.00 -1.49 12.34
CA GLY A 43 -10.73 -0.71 11.35
C GLY A 43 -10.69 -1.34 9.96
N TYR A 44 -9.49 -1.65 9.45
CA TYR A 44 -9.35 -2.29 8.14
C TYR A 44 -10.01 -3.66 8.06
N SER A 45 -9.98 -4.44 9.15
CA SER A 45 -10.63 -5.75 9.20
C SER A 45 -12.15 -5.63 9.06
N ILE A 46 -12.78 -4.73 9.83
CA ILE A 46 -14.22 -4.49 9.76
C ILE A 46 -14.61 -3.97 8.38
N SER A 47 -13.86 -3.01 7.83
CA SER A 47 -14.10 -2.48 6.48
C SER A 47 -14.02 -3.57 5.42
N CYS A 48 -13.02 -4.45 5.46
CA CYS A 48 -12.89 -5.55 4.51
C CYS A 48 -14.08 -6.50 4.58
N ILE A 49 -14.54 -6.87 5.77
CA ILE A 49 -15.72 -7.73 5.95
C ILE A 49 -16.96 -7.11 5.32
N LEU A 50 -17.24 -5.84 5.61
CA LEU A 50 -18.41 -5.13 5.07
C LEU A 50 -18.33 -5.00 3.53
N LEU A 51 -17.15 -4.71 2.99
CA LEU A 51 -16.94 -4.61 1.55
C LEU A 51 -17.08 -5.95 0.84
N ILE A 52 -16.59 -7.04 1.44
CA ILE A 52 -16.77 -8.40 0.90
C ILE A 52 -18.27 -8.76 0.86
N LEU A 53 -19.01 -8.49 1.93
CA LEU A 53 -20.46 -8.69 1.96
C LEU A 53 -21.17 -7.89 0.87
N SER A 54 -20.78 -6.62 0.68
CA SER A 54 -21.33 -5.77 -0.39
C SER A 54 -21.03 -6.34 -1.79
N LEU A 55 -19.80 -6.80 -2.04
CA LEU A 55 -19.43 -7.42 -3.30
C LEU A 55 -20.22 -8.70 -3.57
N ILE A 56 -20.48 -9.52 -2.55
CA ILE A 56 -21.28 -10.73 -2.69
C ILE A 56 -22.70 -10.37 -3.15
N ILE A 57 -23.33 -9.37 -2.52
CA ILE A 57 -24.68 -8.90 -2.88
C ILE A 57 -24.71 -8.41 -4.34
N PHE A 58 -23.78 -7.53 -4.73
CA PHE A 58 -23.75 -6.97 -6.09
C PHE A 58 -23.40 -8.02 -7.16
N ASN A 59 -22.63 -9.05 -6.82
CA ASN A 59 -22.35 -10.14 -7.74
C ASN A 59 -23.51 -11.12 -7.88
N TYR A 60 -24.26 -11.37 -6.80
CA TYR A 60 -25.41 -12.27 -6.79
C TYR A 60 -26.56 -11.75 -7.67
N TYR A 61 -26.90 -10.46 -7.55
CA TYR A 61 -27.99 -9.87 -8.33
C TYR A 61 -27.50 -9.39 -9.70
N ARG A 62 -27.56 -10.27 -10.71
CA ARG A 62 -27.19 -9.96 -12.10
C ARG A 62 -27.92 -8.72 -12.67
N GLN A 63 -29.14 -8.44 -12.22
CA GLN A 63 -29.93 -7.28 -12.65
C GLN A 63 -29.31 -5.93 -12.23
N LEU A 64 -28.47 -5.91 -11.18
CA LEU A 64 -27.81 -4.69 -10.70
C LEU A 64 -26.49 -4.39 -11.43
N ARG A 65 -26.03 -5.28 -12.33
CA ARG A 65 -24.72 -5.18 -13.00
C ARG A 65 -24.71 -4.16 -14.14
N CYS A 66 -24.83 -2.88 -13.79
CA CYS A 66 -24.72 -1.72 -14.68
C CYS A 66 -23.27 -1.19 -14.72
N ALA A 67 -22.94 -0.34 -15.71
CA ALA A 67 -21.60 0.26 -15.83
C ALA A 67 -21.13 0.97 -14.54
N ARG A 68 -22.04 1.71 -13.88
CA ARG A 68 -21.78 2.37 -12.59
C ARG A 68 -21.43 1.35 -11.49
N VAL A 69 -22.21 0.27 -11.38
CA VAL A 69 -22.02 -0.75 -10.34
C VAL A 69 -20.71 -1.51 -10.59
N ILE A 70 -20.37 -1.81 -11.84
CA ILE A 70 -19.08 -2.42 -12.19
C ILE A 70 -17.92 -1.53 -11.71
N LEU A 71 -18.01 -0.21 -11.93
CA LEU A 71 -17.00 0.73 -11.44
C LEU A 71 -16.90 0.72 -9.90
N HIS A 72 -18.03 0.70 -9.20
CA HIS A 72 -18.06 0.57 -7.73
C HIS A 72 -17.47 -0.76 -7.24
N GLN A 73 -17.72 -1.86 -7.96
CA GLN A 73 -17.15 -3.16 -7.63
C GLN A 73 -15.61 -3.11 -7.71
N HIS A 74 -15.04 -2.48 -8.73
CA HIS A 74 -13.57 -2.31 -8.82
C HIS A 74 -13.01 -1.40 -7.74
N LEU A 75 -13.71 -0.33 -7.38
CA LEU A 75 -13.36 0.50 -6.23
C LEU A 75 -13.35 -0.32 -4.93
N PHE A 76 -14.38 -1.12 -4.67
CA PHE A 76 -14.45 -1.94 -3.46
C PHE A 76 -13.36 -3.01 -3.43
N VAL A 77 -13.04 -3.62 -4.57
CA VAL A 77 -11.90 -4.53 -4.68
C VAL A 77 -10.59 -3.80 -4.36
N SER A 78 -10.39 -2.57 -4.84
CA SER A 78 -9.19 -1.78 -4.51
C SER A 78 -9.08 -1.47 -3.01
N PHE A 79 -10.20 -1.19 -2.33
CA PHE A 79 -10.23 -0.99 -0.88
C PHE A 79 -9.91 -2.27 -0.11
N ILE A 80 -10.44 -3.42 -0.53
CA ILE A 80 -10.13 -4.71 0.10
C ILE A 80 -8.64 -5.02 -0.05
N LEU A 81 -8.08 -4.89 -1.26
CA LEU A 81 -6.65 -5.11 -1.49
C LEU A 81 -5.80 -4.18 -0.64
N THR A 82 -6.15 -2.90 -0.58
CA THR A 82 -5.46 -1.92 0.26
C THR A 82 -5.53 -2.30 1.74
N GLY A 83 -6.73 -2.63 2.24
CA GLY A 83 -6.93 -3.05 3.63
C GLY A 83 -6.13 -4.29 4.00
N VAL A 84 -6.14 -5.33 3.15
CA VAL A 84 -5.37 -6.55 3.37
C VAL A 84 -3.86 -6.26 3.39
N MET A 85 -3.34 -5.48 2.44
CA MET A 85 -1.92 -5.15 2.38
C MET A 85 -1.46 -4.31 3.57
N TRP A 86 -2.28 -3.37 4.05
CA TRP A 86 -2.00 -2.61 5.27
C TRP A 86 -2.06 -3.48 6.52
N ILE A 87 -3.01 -4.41 6.63
CA ILE A 87 -3.05 -5.37 7.75
C ILE A 87 -1.75 -6.20 7.80
N VAL A 88 -1.27 -6.70 6.64
CA VAL A 88 0.01 -7.43 6.56
C VAL A 88 1.19 -6.53 6.94
N THR A 89 1.19 -5.28 6.50
CA THR A 89 2.27 -4.32 6.83
C THR A 89 2.29 -4.02 8.34
N TYR A 90 1.13 -3.80 8.95
CA TYR A 90 1.02 -3.54 10.38
C TYR A 90 1.32 -4.76 11.25
N SER A 91 0.96 -5.97 10.81
CA SER A 91 1.31 -7.19 11.52
C SER A 91 2.83 -7.42 11.52
N HIS A 92 3.51 -7.09 10.42
CA HIS A 92 4.97 -7.05 10.40
C HIS A 92 5.53 -6.00 11.37
N ILE A 93 4.99 -4.78 11.41
CA ILE A 93 5.46 -3.73 12.36
C ILE A 93 5.32 -4.18 13.83
N LEU A 94 4.27 -4.94 14.16
CA LEU A 94 4.05 -5.51 15.50
C LEU A 94 4.91 -6.75 15.79
N ALA A 95 5.48 -7.40 14.77
CA ALA A 95 6.32 -8.57 14.94
C ALA A 95 7.64 -8.20 15.65
N ARG A 96 8.11 -9.12 16.53
CA ARG A 96 9.28 -8.87 17.39
C ARG A 96 10.55 -8.54 16.57
N PRO A 97 11.41 -7.64 17.07
CA PRO A 97 12.71 -7.35 16.46
C PRO A 97 13.59 -8.61 16.52
N GLY A 98 13.70 -9.31 15.39
CA GLY A 98 14.42 -10.58 15.26
C GLY A 98 13.84 -11.52 14.19
N ASP A 99 12.57 -11.32 13.78
CA ASP A 99 11.96 -12.10 12.69
C ASP A 99 12.04 -11.39 11.32
N HIS A 100 12.42 -10.10 11.32
CA HIS A 100 12.61 -9.26 10.12
C HIS A 100 13.85 -9.62 9.30
N GLU A 101 14.80 -10.34 9.88
CA GLU A 101 16.09 -10.66 9.25
C GLU A 101 16.02 -11.89 8.33
N LYS A 102 14.92 -12.65 8.34
CA LYS A 102 14.85 -13.93 7.61
C LYS A 102 14.49 -13.81 6.14
N ASN A 103 13.87 -12.71 5.69
CA ASN A 103 13.49 -12.51 4.28
C ASN A 103 13.39 -11.01 3.91
N GLU A 104 14.54 -10.36 3.75
CA GLU A 104 14.64 -8.95 3.34
C GLU A 104 13.85 -8.65 2.04
N VAL A 105 13.90 -9.58 1.08
CA VAL A 105 13.18 -9.46 -0.20
C VAL A 105 11.67 -9.44 0.00
N TRP A 106 11.14 -10.29 0.90
CA TRP A 106 9.70 -10.35 1.18
C TRP A 106 9.19 -9.01 1.74
N CYS A 107 9.90 -8.43 2.70
CA CYS A 107 9.53 -7.13 3.27
C CYS A 107 9.51 -6.02 2.20
N LYS A 108 10.54 -5.98 1.33
CA LYS A 108 10.61 -5.03 0.21
C LYS A 108 9.42 -5.19 -0.75
N VAL A 109 9.09 -6.43 -1.13
CA VAL A 109 7.98 -6.74 -2.05
C VAL A 109 6.63 -6.38 -1.44
N VAL A 110 6.39 -6.74 -0.17
CA VAL A 110 5.16 -6.39 0.55
C VAL A 110 4.99 -4.89 0.61
N HIS A 111 6.04 -4.16 1.00
CA HIS A 111 5.99 -2.70 1.07
C HIS A 111 5.68 -2.07 -0.31
N MET A 112 6.37 -2.52 -1.37
CA MET A 112 6.10 -2.06 -2.74
C MET A 112 4.65 -2.32 -3.15
N LEU A 113 4.14 -3.53 -2.89
CA LEU A 113 2.78 -3.90 -3.23
C LEU A 113 1.75 -3.08 -2.42
N THR A 114 2.02 -2.81 -1.15
CA THR A 114 1.18 -1.94 -0.31
C THR A 114 1.08 -0.52 -0.90
N GLN A 115 2.19 0.05 -1.37
CA GLN A 115 2.18 1.36 -2.01
C GLN A 115 1.43 1.32 -3.35
N TYR A 116 1.63 0.28 -4.17
CA TYR A 116 0.89 0.09 -5.42
C TYR A 116 -0.63 0.11 -5.22
N VAL A 117 -1.14 -0.75 -4.32
CA VAL A 117 -2.59 -0.87 -4.11
C VAL A 117 -3.17 0.39 -3.50
N THR A 118 -2.43 1.10 -2.64
CA THR A 118 -2.85 2.36 -2.04
C THR A 118 -2.99 3.46 -3.10
N VAL A 119 -1.99 3.61 -3.97
CA VAL A 119 -2.05 4.57 -5.09
C VAL A 119 -3.18 4.20 -6.05
N SER A 120 -3.32 2.92 -6.39
CA SER A 120 -4.42 2.45 -7.23
C SER A 120 -5.79 2.78 -6.61
N ASN A 121 -5.96 2.62 -5.29
CA ASN A 121 -7.19 2.98 -4.59
C ASN A 121 -7.52 4.47 -4.73
N TYR A 122 -6.53 5.36 -4.59
CA TYR A 122 -6.72 6.79 -4.84
C TYR A 122 -7.18 7.07 -6.28
N PHE A 123 -6.59 6.40 -7.28
CA PHE A 123 -7.01 6.53 -8.67
C PHE A 123 -8.41 5.97 -8.93
N TRP A 124 -8.82 4.90 -8.25
CA TRP A 124 -10.18 4.37 -8.34
C TRP A 124 -11.21 5.33 -7.74
N MET A 125 -10.92 5.97 -6.61
CA MET A 125 -11.76 7.04 -6.04
C MET A 125 -11.86 8.24 -6.98
N PHE A 126 -10.72 8.65 -7.59
CA PHE A 126 -10.72 9.68 -8.61
C PHE A 126 -11.58 9.31 -9.82
N CYS A 127 -11.46 8.07 -10.32
CA CYS A 127 -12.23 7.57 -11.44
C CYS A 127 -13.73 7.56 -11.16
N GLU A 128 -14.16 7.26 -9.93
CA GLU A 128 -15.56 7.35 -9.54
C GLU A 128 -16.08 8.79 -9.61
N GLY A 129 -15.35 9.74 -9.03
CA GLY A 129 -15.70 11.17 -9.10
C GLY A 129 -15.74 11.70 -10.53
N PHE A 130 -14.72 11.37 -11.33
CA PHE A 130 -14.64 11.73 -12.74
C PHE A 130 -15.78 11.11 -13.57
N PHE A 131 -16.10 9.84 -13.33
CA PHE A 131 -17.21 9.15 -14.00
C PHE A 131 -18.54 9.84 -13.69
N LEU A 132 -18.80 10.13 -12.41
CA LEU A 132 -20.02 10.81 -11.98
C LEU A 132 -20.14 12.20 -12.62
N HIS A 133 -19.09 13.01 -12.52
CA HIS A 133 -19.06 14.36 -13.08
C HIS A 133 -19.31 14.36 -14.60
N THR A 134 -18.64 13.46 -15.32
CA THR A 134 -18.77 13.36 -16.79
C THR A 134 -20.18 12.97 -17.21
N VAL A 135 -20.83 12.03 -16.53
CA VAL A 135 -22.21 11.62 -16.85
C VAL A 135 -23.21 12.75 -16.59
N VAL A 136 -22.97 13.58 -15.58
CA VAL A 136 -23.85 14.73 -15.27
C VAL A 136 -23.68 15.85 -16.29
N VAL A 137 -22.44 16.19 -16.67
CA VAL A 137 -22.18 17.32 -17.60
C VAL A 137 -22.40 16.93 -19.06
N LEU A 138 -22.06 15.69 -19.44
CA LEU A 138 -22.15 15.20 -20.82
C LEU A 138 -23.21 14.10 -20.91
N ALA A 139 -24.47 14.49 -21.11
CA ALA A 139 -25.61 13.58 -21.21
C ALA A 139 -25.47 12.49 -22.30
N PHE A 140 -24.69 12.74 -23.36
CA PHE A 140 -24.43 11.80 -24.45
C PHE A 140 -23.11 11.00 -24.31
N ALA A 141 -22.46 11.05 -23.15
CA ALA A 141 -21.23 10.32 -22.91
C ALA A 141 -21.43 8.79 -23.03
N LYS A 142 -20.58 8.12 -23.81
CA LYS A 142 -20.59 6.66 -23.94
C LYS A 142 -20.02 6.00 -22.69
N GLN A 143 -20.89 5.58 -21.77
CA GLN A 143 -20.51 4.95 -20.49
C GLN A 143 -19.50 3.79 -20.64
N LYS A 144 -19.62 2.96 -21.69
CA LYS A 144 -18.68 1.86 -21.96
C LYS A 144 -17.25 2.36 -22.24
N LYS A 145 -17.09 3.43 -23.03
CA LYS A 145 -15.76 4.00 -23.33
C LYS A 145 -15.15 4.65 -22.10
N LEU A 146 -15.96 5.36 -21.33
CA LEU A 146 -15.55 6.00 -20.07
C LEU A 146 -15.07 4.95 -19.05
N LEU A 147 -15.80 3.85 -18.93
CA LEU A 147 -15.44 2.74 -18.05
C LEU A 147 -14.11 2.07 -18.47
N ILE A 148 -13.87 1.87 -19.77
CA ILE A 148 -12.57 1.39 -20.27
C ILE A 148 -11.44 2.38 -19.93
N ALA A 149 -11.66 3.68 -20.09
CA ALA A 149 -10.68 4.69 -19.71
C ALA A 149 -10.37 4.64 -18.20
N CYS A 150 -11.40 4.52 -17.36
CA CYS A 150 -11.23 4.37 -15.91
C CYS A 150 -10.43 3.10 -15.53
N TYR A 151 -10.60 1.98 -16.25
CA TYR A 151 -9.76 0.79 -16.02
C TYR A 151 -8.28 1.05 -16.30
N VAL A 152 -7.99 1.70 -17.43
CA VAL A 152 -6.61 2.02 -17.81
C VAL A 152 -5.98 2.97 -16.81
N ILE A 153 -6.73 3.96 -16.31
CA ILE A 153 -6.25 4.91 -15.32
C ILE A 153 -6.08 4.24 -13.94
N GLY A 154 -7.09 3.51 -13.47
CA GLY A 154 -7.12 2.93 -12.13
C GLY A 154 -6.05 1.86 -11.89
N TRP A 155 -5.82 0.99 -12.87
CA TRP A 155 -4.83 -0.09 -12.76
C TRP A 155 -3.53 0.18 -13.52
N GLY A 156 -3.59 0.84 -14.67
CA GLY A 156 -2.40 1.03 -15.51
C GLY A 156 -1.50 2.17 -15.06
N PHE A 157 -2.07 3.30 -14.62
CA PHE A 157 -1.28 4.48 -14.24
C PHE A 157 -0.41 4.30 -12.99
N PRO A 158 -0.80 3.53 -11.95
CA PRO A 158 0.06 3.27 -10.79
C PRO A 158 1.31 2.42 -11.10
N VAL A 159 1.27 1.57 -12.14
CA VAL A 159 2.35 0.65 -12.50
C VAL A 159 3.70 1.33 -12.79
N PRO A 160 3.79 2.38 -13.64
CA PRO A 160 5.07 3.04 -13.89
C PRO A 160 5.69 3.66 -12.64
N PHE A 161 4.89 4.20 -11.70
CA PHE A 161 5.42 4.75 -10.44
C PHE A 161 6.02 3.66 -9.56
N THR A 162 5.38 2.48 -9.50
CA THR A 162 5.88 1.39 -8.67
C THR A 162 7.09 0.71 -9.29
N ILE A 163 7.14 0.60 -10.62
CA ILE A 163 8.35 0.16 -11.33
C ILE A 163 9.50 1.14 -11.09
N ALA A 164 9.29 2.45 -11.23
CA ALA A 164 10.32 3.45 -10.97
C ALA A 164 10.84 3.37 -9.52
N TYR A 165 9.95 3.20 -8.55
CA TYR A 165 10.31 3.00 -7.15
C TYR A 165 11.12 1.72 -6.92
N LEU A 166 10.71 0.60 -7.55
CA LEU A 166 11.44 -0.67 -7.45
C LEU A 166 12.85 -0.54 -8.03
N VAL A 167 12.99 0.08 -9.21
CA VAL A 167 14.30 0.31 -9.84
C VAL A 167 15.18 1.18 -8.95
N ALA A 168 14.65 2.29 -8.43
CA ALA A 168 15.39 3.15 -7.50
C ALA A 168 15.87 2.38 -6.27
N ARG A 169 15.01 1.51 -5.71
CA ARG A 169 15.35 0.72 -4.52
C ARG A 169 16.36 -0.39 -4.78
N LEU A 170 16.36 -0.98 -5.98
CA LEU A 170 17.36 -1.96 -6.39
C LEU A 170 18.74 -1.32 -6.61
N VAL A 171 18.79 -0.17 -7.30
CA VAL A 171 20.03 0.61 -7.49
C VAL A 171 20.63 1.05 -6.16
N ASP A 172 19.79 1.41 -5.18
CA ASP A 172 20.22 1.78 -3.83
C ASP A 172 20.73 0.58 -3.00
N THR A 173 20.45 -0.66 -3.42
CA THR A 173 20.98 -1.88 -2.79
C THR A 173 22.33 -2.29 -3.41
N GLU A 174 22.64 -1.84 -4.64
CA GLU A 174 23.93 -2.10 -5.30
C GLU A 174 25.04 -1.10 -4.93
N ASN A 175 24.71 0.05 -4.32
CA ASN A 175 25.67 1.09 -3.88
C ASN A 175 25.86 1.13 -2.36
#